data_AF-A0A2L0GM31-F1
#
_entry.id   AF-A0A2L0GM31-F1
#
_cell.length_a   1.000
_cell.length_b   1.000
_cell.length_c   1.000
_cell.angle_alpha   90.00
_cell.angle_beta   90.00
_cell.angle_gamma   90.00
#
_symmetry.space_group_name_H-M   'P 1'
#
loop_
_entity.id
_entity.type
_entity.pdbx_description
1 polymer ?
#
loop_
_entity_poly.entity_id
_entity_poly.type
_entity_poly.pdbx_seq_one_letter_code
_entity_poly.pdbx_strand_id
1 'polypeptide(L)'
;MGVDPNDGIVIFTAAATIDEVLAFYRERGAEHDLIVHVEQQQGSSQILGMEGRTNKDTGFQVTVGPLAGAPGKVRVTLAYLN
;
A
#
# COMPACT_ATOMS: atom_id res chain seq x y z
N MET A 1 21.13 14.17 7.59
CA MET A 1 20.22 13.73 8.66
C MET A 1 19.58 12.45 8.14
N GLY A 2 19.89 11.31 8.76
CA GLY A 2 19.39 10.01 8.29
C GLY A 2 17.93 9.88 8.69
N VAL A 3 17.04 9.78 7.72
CA VAL A 3 15.66 9.35 7.95
C VAL A 3 15.70 7.88 8.30
N ASP A 4 15.14 7.51 9.45
CA ASP A 4 14.98 6.12 9.83
C ASP A 4 14.09 5.44 8.78
N PRO A 5 14.50 4.30 8.16
CA PRO A 5 13.67 3.61 7.18
C PRO A 5 12.35 3.08 7.78
N ASN A 6 12.20 3.14 9.10
CA ASN A 6 10.97 2.80 9.82
C ASN A 6 10.06 4.01 10.12
N ASP A 7 10.50 5.25 9.86
CA ASP A 7 9.75 6.47 10.23
C ASP A 7 8.53 6.74 9.31
N GLY A 8 8.32 5.88 8.31
CA GLY A 8 7.25 6.01 7.29
C GLY A 8 6.41 4.75 7.07
N ILE A 9 6.45 3.76 7.97
CA ILE A 9 5.69 2.50 7.79
C ILE A 9 4.48 2.46 8.73
N VAL A 10 3.28 2.34 8.18
CA VAL A 10 2.03 2.19 8.94
C VAL A 10 1.45 0.80 8.71
N ILE A 11 1.18 0.07 9.79
CA ILE A 11 0.63 -1.29 9.73
C ILE A 11 -0.68 -1.33 10.51
N PHE A 12 -1.75 -1.81 9.88
CA PHE A 12 -3.03 -1.99 10.54
C PHE A 12 -3.80 -3.18 9.97
N THR A 13 -4.93 -3.51 10.60
CA THR A 13 -5.84 -4.57 10.15
C THR A 13 -7.14 -3.95 9.67
N ALA A 14 -7.66 -4.42 8.53
CA ALA A 14 -8.95 -4.00 8.00
C ALA A 14 -9.89 -5.21 7.90
N ALA A 15 -11.18 -5.01 8.21
CA ALA A 15 -12.24 -5.95 7.91
C ALA A 15 -12.73 -5.70 6.46
N ALA A 16 -11.92 -6.14 5.51
CA ALA A 16 -12.12 -5.98 4.07
C ALA A 16 -11.39 -7.10 3.33
N THR A 17 -11.72 -7.29 2.06
CA THR A 17 -10.99 -8.14 1.13
C THR A 17 -9.74 -7.42 0.60
N ILE A 18 -8.83 -8.18 -0.01
CA ILE A 18 -7.62 -7.62 -0.62
C ILE A 18 -8.00 -6.63 -1.74
N ASP A 19 -8.93 -7.02 -2.61
CA ASP A 19 -9.37 -6.20 -3.74
C ASP A 19 -10.01 -4.88 -3.31
N GLU A 20 -10.84 -4.90 -2.25
CA GLU A 20 -11.45 -3.68 -1.70
C GLU A 20 -10.39 -2.70 -1.18
N VAL A 21 -9.38 -3.19 -0.46
CA VAL A 21 -8.30 -2.33 0.04
C VAL A 21 -7.49 -1.75 -1.12
N LEU A 22 -7.14 -2.55 -2.12
CA LEU A 22 -6.39 -2.05 -3.28
C LEU A 22 -7.19 -1.04 -4.09
N ALA A 23 -8.48 -1.30 -4.34
CA ALA A 23 -9.36 -0.36 -5.02
C ALA A 23 -9.40 0.99 -4.28
N PHE A 24 -9.59 0.96 -2.96
CA PHE A 24 -9.56 2.16 -2.12
C PHE A 24 -8.25 2.96 -2.29
N TYR A 25 -7.09 2.30 -2.25
CA TYR A 25 -5.82 3.01 -2.38
C TYR A 25 -5.53 3.49 -3.80
N ARG A 26 -6.01 2.80 -4.84
CA ARG A 26 -5.93 3.32 -6.22
C ARG A 26 -6.72 4.60 -6.38
N GLU A 27 -7.95 4.65 -5.84
CA GLU A 27 -8.79 5.84 -5.86
C GLU A 27 -8.14 7.00 -5.10
N ARG A 28 -7.68 6.74 -3.86
CA ARG A 28 -6.94 7.74 -3.06
C ARG A 28 -5.68 8.22 -3.74
N GLY A 29 -4.89 7.33 -4.34
CA GLY A 29 -3.70 7.70 -5.08
C GLY A 29 -4.02 8.67 -6.21
N ALA A 30 -5.05 8.37 -7.00
CA ALA A 30 -5.50 9.23 -8.09
C ALA A 30 -5.97 10.61 -7.61
N GLU A 31 -6.66 10.71 -6.47
CA GLU A 31 -7.05 11.99 -5.85
C GLU A 31 -5.84 12.86 -5.48
N HIS A 32 -4.68 12.25 -5.24
CA HIS A 32 -3.44 12.89 -4.80
C HIS A 32 -2.36 12.99 -5.91
N ASP A 33 -2.74 12.88 -7.19
CA ASP A 33 -1.82 12.88 -8.35
C ASP A 33 -0.76 11.76 -8.31
N LEU A 34 -1.07 10.64 -7.65
CA LEU A 34 -0.28 9.41 -7.70
C LEU A 34 -0.82 8.49 -8.80
N ILE A 35 0.07 7.80 -9.50
CA ILE A 35 -0.25 6.74 -10.46
C ILE A 35 0.28 5.41 -9.99
N VAL A 36 -0.44 4.34 -10.31
CA VAL A 36 0.04 2.97 -10.06
C VAL A 36 1.23 2.69 -10.99
N HIS A 37 2.38 2.39 -10.42
CA HIS A 37 3.58 2.00 -11.18
C HIS A 37 3.88 0.50 -11.06
N VAL A 38 3.47 -0.14 -9.95
CA VAL A 38 3.68 -1.57 -9.68
C VAL A 38 2.41 -2.15 -9.12
N GLU A 39 2.03 -3.30 -9.67
CA GLU A 39 1.03 -4.17 -9.08
C GLU A 39 1.54 -5.60 -9.18
N GLN A 40 1.80 -6.22 -8.02
CA GLN A 40 2.41 -7.53 -7.96
C GLN A 40 1.74 -8.40 -6.90
N GLN A 41 1.52 -9.67 -7.23
CA GLN A 41 1.14 -10.67 -6.25
C GLN A 41 2.39 -11.34 -5.67
N GLN A 42 2.51 -11.34 -4.35
CA GLN A 42 3.57 -12.00 -3.60
C GLN A 42 2.97 -13.07 -2.67
N GLY A 43 2.88 -14.30 -3.17
CA GLY A 43 2.20 -15.38 -2.46
C GLY A 43 0.71 -15.08 -2.29
N SER A 44 0.25 -15.04 -1.04
CA SER A 44 -1.13 -14.65 -0.69
C SER A 44 -1.34 -13.15 -0.49
N SER A 45 -0.28 -12.35 -0.61
CA SER A 45 -0.34 -10.89 -0.49
C SER A 45 -0.32 -10.24 -1.87
N GLN A 46 -0.83 -9.02 -1.96
CA GLN A 46 -0.70 -8.15 -3.11
C GLN A 46 -0.02 -6.84 -2.72
N ILE A 47 0.80 -6.34 -3.65
CA ILE A 47 1.58 -5.12 -3.52
C ILE A 47 1.10 -4.15 -4.59
N LEU A 48 0.80 -2.92 -4.19
CA LEU A 48 0.44 -1.79 -5.04
C LEU A 48 1.44 -0.67 -4.77
N GLY A 49 2.34 -0.43 -5.70
CA GLY A 49 3.26 0.71 -5.71
C GLY A 49 2.67 1.86 -6.52
N MET A 50 2.67 3.05 -5.95
CA MET A 50 2.19 4.28 -6.55
C MET A 50 3.28 5.35 -6.50
N GLU A 51 3.42 6.13 -7.56
CA GLU A 51 4.40 7.24 -7.67
C GLU A 51 3.70 8.51 -8.10
N GLY A 52 4.21 9.67 -7.66
CA GLY A 52 3.69 10.96 -8.11
C GLY A 52 3.87 11.12 -9.61
N ARG A 53 2.77 11.43 -10.29
CA ARG A 53 2.76 11.67 -11.74
C ARG A 53 3.63 12.87 -12.11
N THR A 54 3.52 13.94 -11.32
CA THR A 54 4.24 15.21 -11.55
C THR A 54 5.52 15.31 -10.71
N ASN A 55 5.51 14.79 -9.48
CA ASN A 55 6.67 14.75 -8.60
C ASN A 55 7.05 13.30 -8.26
N LYS A 56 8.07 12.78 -8.93
CA LYS A 56 8.52 11.39 -8.75
C LYS A 56 9.23 11.12 -7.43
N ASP A 57 9.54 12.17 -6.66
CA ASP A 57 10.16 12.03 -5.34
C ASP A 57 9.15 11.60 -4.26
N THR A 58 7.87 11.48 -4.62
CA THR A 58 6.82 10.97 -3.73
C THR A 58 6.33 9.62 -4.23
N GLY A 59 6.74 8.55 -3.57
CA GLY A 59 6.22 7.21 -3.81
C GLY A 59 5.58 6.60 -2.57
N PHE A 60 4.66 5.66 -2.81
CA PHE A 60 3.90 5.00 -1.77
C PHE A 60 3.64 3.56 -2.15
N GLN A 61 3.89 2.63 -1.24
CA GLN A 61 3.63 1.21 -1.41
C GLN A 61 2.59 0.75 -0.42
N VAL A 62 1.57 0.06 -0.92
CA VAL A 62 0.58 -0.67 -0.13
C VAL A 62 0.86 -2.15 -0.29
N THR A 63 0.99 -2.87 0.81
CA THR A 63 1.02 -4.34 0.82
C THR A 63 -0.17 -4.84 1.62
N VAL A 64 -1.01 -5.67 1.00
CA VAL A 64 -2.22 -6.22 1.60
C VAL A 64 -2.13 -7.73 1.57
N GLY A 65 -2.35 -8.39 2.70
CA GLY A 65 -2.36 -9.85 2.77
C GLY A 65 -3.35 -10.38 3.78
N PRO A 66 -3.72 -11.67 3.69
CA PRO A 66 -4.63 -12.29 4.65
C PRO A 66 -4.05 -12.24 6.07
N LEU A 67 -4.89 -11.98 7.06
CA LEU A 67 -4.49 -12.05 8.46
C LEU A 67 -4.64 -13.48 8.98
N ALA A 68 -3.52 -14.09 9.40
CA ALA A 68 -3.52 -15.43 9.98
C ALA A 68 -4.44 -15.51 11.21
N GLY A 69 -5.33 -16.50 11.24
CA GLY A 69 -6.28 -16.70 12.33
C GLY A 69 -7.50 -15.77 12.33
N ALA A 70 -7.67 -14.92 11.30
CA ALA A 70 -8.82 -14.02 11.20
C ALA A 70 -9.40 -14.00 9.77
N PRO A 71 -10.24 -14.99 9.41
CA PRO A 71 -10.93 -15.02 8.13
C PRO A 71 -11.74 -13.72 7.90
N GLY A 72 -11.67 -13.17 6.69
CA GLY A 72 -12.35 -11.91 6.34
C GLY A 72 -11.64 -10.64 6.85
N LYS A 73 -10.44 -10.77 7.42
CA LYS A 73 -9.58 -9.62 7.74
C LYS A 73 -8.27 -9.69 6.97
N VAL A 74 -7.76 -8.53 6.61
CA VAL A 74 -6.47 -8.36 5.96
C VAL A 74 -5.54 -7.52 6.81
N ARG A 75 -4.25 -7.83 6.75
CA ARG A 75 -3.18 -6.97 7.22
C ARG A 75 -2.79 -6.02 6.08
N VAL A 76 -2.79 -4.74 6.38
CA VAL A 76 -2.37 -3.67 5.46
C VAL A 76 -1.09 -3.05 5.99
N THR A 77 -0.09 -2.96 5.12
CA THR A 77 1.18 -2.27 5.37
C THR A 77 1.31 -1.15 4.35
N LEU A 78 1.54 0.06 4.82
CA LEU A 78 1.80 1.25 4.02
C LEU A 78 3.24 1.66 4.24
N ALA A 79 3.98 1.94 3.18
CA ALA A 79 5.34 2.43 3.25
C ALA A 79 5.55 3.57 2.25
N TYR A 80 6.19 4.66 2.69
CA TYR A 80 6.67 5.67 1.75
C TYR A 80 7.91 5.15 1.01
N LEU A 81 7.96 5.42 -0.29
CA LEU A 81 9.11 5.15 -1.14
C LEU A 81 9.84 6.49 -1.31
N ASN A 82 11.09 6.54 -0.86
CA ASN A 82 12.02 7.65 -1.09
C ASN A 82 12.89 7.38 -2.33
#